data_AF-A0A660LAH8-F1
#
_entry.id   AF-A0A660LAH8-F1
#
_cell.length_a   1.000
_cell.length_b   1.000
_cell.length_c   1.000
_cell.angle_alpha   90.00
_cell.angle_beta   90.00
_cell.angle_gamma   90.00
#
_symmetry.space_group_name_H-M   'P 1'
#
loop_
_entity.id
_entity.type
_entity.pdbx_description
1 polymer ?
#
loop_
_entity_poly.entity_id
_entity_poly.type
_entity_poly.pdbx_seq_one_letter_code
_entity_poly.pdbx_strand_id
1 'polypeptide(L)'
;MKVVCDAKEHHDKTCRWKGKATEVHMAFFDIERLGWEEGDVICGLVVVADGTVTSGRLRVTCDAEPDGGGRKEEEEVEEVVDAVSTRELQPVGPGYGSSNWRCC
;
A
#
# COMPACT_ATOMS: atom_id res chain seq x y z
N MET A 1 -11.53 -1.57 7.61
CA MET A 1 -11.28 -2.90 8.21
C MET A 1 -12.03 -4.05 7.54
N LYS A 2 -13.37 -3.97 7.35
CA LYS A 2 -14.16 -5.11 6.80
C LYS A 2 -13.62 -5.68 5.48
N VAL A 3 -13.18 -4.82 4.56
CA VAL A 3 -12.71 -5.22 3.23
C VAL A 3 -11.58 -6.26 3.26
N VAL A 4 -10.62 -6.13 4.18
CA VAL A 4 -9.49 -7.10 4.30
C VAL A 4 -9.98 -8.45 4.81
N CYS A 5 -10.81 -8.43 5.85
CA CYS A 5 -11.41 -9.64 6.41
C CYS A 5 -12.34 -10.35 5.38
N ASP A 6 -13.13 -9.59 4.63
CA ASP A 6 -14.03 -10.12 3.59
C ASP A 6 -13.21 -10.73 2.43
N ALA A 7 -12.11 -10.07 2.03
CA ALA A 7 -11.22 -10.59 1.00
C ALA A 7 -10.54 -11.90 1.44
N LYS A 8 -10.11 -11.99 2.70
CA LYS A 8 -9.60 -13.24 3.29
C LYS A 8 -10.64 -14.36 3.22
N GLU A 9 -11.86 -14.10 3.67
CA GLU A 9 -12.91 -15.11 3.70
C GLU A 9 -13.27 -15.58 2.29
N HIS A 10 -13.33 -14.65 1.34
CA HIS A 10 -13.56 -14.98 -0.06
C HIS A 10 -12.44 -15.89 -0.59
N HIS A 11 -11.18 -15.54 -0.36
CA HIS A 11 -10.05 -16.35 -0.81
C HIS A 11 -10.06 -17.76 -0.20
N ASP A 12 -10.27 -17.88 1.11
CA ASP A 12 -10.30 -19.17 1.81
C ASP A 12 -11.38 -20.12 1.27
N LYS A 13 -12.44 -19.60 0.64
CA LYS A 13 -13.54 -20.36 0.03
C LYS A 13 -13.30 -20.67 -1.46
N THR A 14 -12.63 -19.78 -2.18
CA THR A 14 -12.47 -19.86 -3.65
C THR A 14 -11.08 -20.28 -4.09
N CYS A 15 -10.13 -20.44 -3.17
CA CYS A 15 -8.76 -20.83 -3.47
C CYS A 15 -8.73 -22.18 -4.21
N ARG A 16 -8.23 -22.14 -5.45
CA ARG A 16 -8.06 -23.33 -6.31
C ARG A 16 -7.15 -24.37 -5.66
N TRP A 17 -6.16 -23.91 -4.90
CA TRP A 17 -5.17 -24.76 -4.22
C TRP A 17 -5.59 -25.19 -2.82
N LYS A 18 -6.82 -24.85 -2.37
CA LYS A 18 -7.32 -25.10 -1.01
C LYS A 18 -6.41 -24.51 0.10
N GLY A 19 -5.58 -23.53 -0.24
CA GLY A 19 -4.74 -22.78 0.69
C GLY A 19 -5.52 -21.82 1.57
N LYS A 20 -4.83 -21.30 2.59
CA LYS A 20 -5.32 -20.20 3.41
C LYS A 20 -4.60 -18.91 3.02
N ALA A 21 -5.34 -17.82 3.00
CA ALA A 21 -4.75 -16.50 2.79
C ALA A 21 -3.71 -16.20 3.88
N THR A 22 -2.54 -15.71 3.49
CA THR A 22 -1.42 -15.40 4.38
C THR A 22 -1.02 -13.92 4.35
N GLU A 23 -1.16 -13.27 3.19
CA GLU A 23 -0.67 -11.91 2.99
C GLU A 23 -1.70 -11.05 2.26
N VAL A 24 -1.65 -9.75 2.53
CA VAL A 24 -2.40 -8.71 1.81
C VAL A 24 -1.43 -7.68 1.25
N HIS A 25 -1.42 -7.61 -0.07
CA HIS A 25 -0.60 -6.72 -0.87
C HIS A 25 -1.39 -5.45 -1.17
N MET A 26 -0.81 -4.30 -0.84
CA MET A 26 -1.44 -2.98 -0.99
C MET A 26 -0.45 -1.96 -1.53
N ALA A 27 -0.95 -0.89 -2.15
CA ALA A 27 -0.09 0.22 -2.52
C ALA A 27 0.56 0.82 -1.27
N PHE A 28 1.85 1.15 -1.34
CA PHE A 28 2.59 1.81 -0.25
C PHE A 28 1.84 3.01 0.33
N PHE A 29 1.33 3.88 -0.55
CA PHE A 29 0.59 5.07 -0.13
C PHE A 29 -0.75 4.77 0.57
N ASP A 30 -1.35 3.59 0.37
CA ASP A 30 -2.57 3.22 1.09
C ASP A 30 -2.25 2.74 2.51
N ILE A 31 -1.16 2.01 2.67
CA ILE A 31 -0.65 1.55 3.98
C ILE A 31 -0.42 2.76 4.88
N GLU A 32 0.32 3.77 4.38
CA GLU A 32 0.57 5.02 5.12
C GLU A 32 -0.72 5.78 5.47
N ARG A 33 -1.66 5.89 4.52
CA ARG A 33 -2.92 6.62 4.74
C ARG A 33 -3.85 5.94 5.74
N LEU A 34 -3.79 4.62 5.80
CA LEU A 34 -4.54 3.83 6.77
C LEU A 34 -3.87 3.82 8.14
N GLY A 35 -2.65 4.35 8.25
CA GLY A 35 -1.85 4.34 9.48
C GLY A 35 -1.41 2.93 9.85
N TRP A 36 -1.11 2.10 8.85
CA TRP A 36 -0.57 0.76 9.02
C TRP A 36 0.93 0.77 8.71
N GLU A 37 1.63 -0.25 9.18
CA GLU A 37 3.04 -0.48 8.90
C GLU A 37 3.20 -1.76 8.07
N GLU A 38 4.27 -1.83 7.27
CA GLU A 38 4.61 -3.08 6.60
C GLU A 38 4.95 -4.15 7.64
N GLY A 39 4.42 -5.35 7.45
CA GLY A 39 4.53 -6.43 8.44
C GLY A 39 3.39 -6.47 9.47
N ASP A 40 2.51 -5.47 9.49
CA ASP A 40 1.33 -5.50 10.36
C ASP A 40 0.43 -6.69 10.05
N VAL A 41 -0.21 -7.24 11.09
CA VAL A 41 -1.12 -8.39 10.96
C VAL A 41 -2.57 -7.92 11.06
N ILE A 42 -3.24 -7.85 9.91
CA ILE A 42 -4.64 -7.42 9.81
C ILE A 42 -5.52 -8.59 9.39
N CYS A 43 -6.51 -8.94 10.22
CA CYS A 43 -7.39 -10.09 9.99
C CYS A 43 -6.62 -11.43 9.83
N GLY A 44 -5.39 -11.52 10.36
CA GLY A 44 -4.50 -12.67 10.20
C GLY A 44 -3.71 -12.70 8.89
N LEU A 45 -3.70 -11.60 8.12
CA LEU A 45 -2.87 -11.42 6.93
C LEU A 45 -1.73 -10.44 7.24
N VAL A 46 -0.53 -10.76 6.76
CA VAL A 46 0.61 -9.84 6.82
C VAL A 46 0.44 -8.78 5.75
N VAL A 47 0.55 -7.51 6.13
CA VAL A 47 0.52 -6.36 5.22
C VAL A 47 1.86 -6.26 4.50
N VAL A 48 1.82 -6.24 3.16
CA VAL A 48 2.99 -6.12 2.29
C VAL A 48 2.76 -4.95 1.33
N ALA A 49 3.75 -4.05 1.21
CA ALA A 49 3.69 -3.00 0.21
C ALA A 49 4.04 -3.57 -1.18
N ASP A 50 3.15 -3.38 -2.14
CA ASP A 50 3.33 -3.84 -3.52
C ASP A 50 3.14 -2.64 -4.47
N GLY A 51 4.21 -2.25 -5.16
CA GLY A 51 4.22 -1.15 -6.12
C GLY A 51 3.44 -1.44 -7.41
N THR A 52 3.05 -2.69 -7.65
CA THR A 52 2.21 -3.10 -8.78
C THR A 52 0.71 -2.97 -8.46
N VAL A 53 0.34 -2.89 -7.17
CA VAL A 53 -1.05 -2.70 -6.75
C VAL A 53 -1.42 -1.23 -6.88
N THR A 54 -2.49 -0.96 -7.63
CA THR A 54 -3.04 0.39 -7.74
C THR A 54 -3.67 0.82 -6.42
N SER A 55 -3.51 2.10 -6.04
CA SER A 55 -4.13 2.67 -4.84
C SER A 55 -5.64 2.45 -4.78
N GLY A 56 -6.17 2.17 -3.59
CA GLY A 56 -7.56 1.82 -3.33
C GLY A 56 -7.92 0.37 -3.68
N ARG A 57 -6.94 -0.45 -4.10
CA ARG A 57 -7.10 -1.88 -4.32
C ARG A 57 -6.18 -2.66 -3.38
N LEU A 58 -6.55 -3.91 -3.14
CA LEU A 58 -5.74 -4.86 -2.41
C LEU A 58 -5.75 -6.20 -3.14
N ARG A 59 -4.69 -6.96 -2.95
CA ARG A 59 -4.56 -8.32 -3.47
C ARG A 59 -4.24 -9.25 -2.30
N VAL A 60 -4.90 -10.39 -2.25
CA VAL A 60 -4.65 -11.41 -1.22
C VAL A 60 -3.91 -12.58 -1.88
N THR A 61 -2.88 -13.07 -1.20
CA THR A 61 -2.10 -14.25 -1.62
C THR A 61 -2.12 -15.32 -0.54
N CYS A 62 -1.86 -16.57 -0.96
CA CYS A 62 -1.63 -17.70 -0.09
C CYS A 62 -0.30 -18.37 -0.44
N ASP A 63 0.29 -19.04 0.55
CA ASP A 63 1.49 -19.85 0.44
C ASP A 63 1.25 -21.25 -0.16
N ALA A 64 0.00 -21.59 -0.49
CA ALA A 64 -0.32 -22.89 -1.06
C ALA A 64 0.24 -23.04 -2.48
N GLU A 65 1.23 -23.92 -2.62
CA GLU A 65 1.80 -24.27 -3.91
C GLU A 65 0.92 -25.32 -4.64
N PRO A 66 0.80 -25.26 -5.99
CA PRO A 66 0.55 -26.47 -6.73
C PRO A 66 1.74 -27.41 -6.50
N ASP A 67 1.53 -28.71 -6.26
CA ASP A 67 2.57 -29.74 -6.12
C ASP A 67 3.87 -29.39 -6.89
N GLY A 68 4.84 -28.78 -6.20
CA GLY A 68 6.13 -28.33 -6.76
C GLY A 68 6.30 -26.83 -7.01
N GLY A 69 6.60 -26.07 -5.94
CA GLY A 69 7.74 -25.15 -5.91
C GLY A 69 7.56 -23.73 -6.46
N GLY A 70 7.89 -22.76 -5.61
CA GLY A 70 8.22 -21.40 -5.98
C GLY A 70 7.76 -20.34 -4.96
N ARG A 71 8.39 -20.31 -3.78
CA ARG A 71 8.57 -19.07 -3.01
C ARG A 71 9.20 -18.05 -3.96
N LYS A 72 8.45 -17.01 -4.34
CA LYS A 72 9.07 -15.79 -4.85
C LYS A 72 9.71 -15.11 -3.65
N GLU A 73 11.00 -15.34 -3.50
CA GLU A 73 11.88 -14.42 -2.79
C GLU A 73 11.81 -13.09 -3.53
N GLU A 74 10.92 -12.19 -3.10
CA GLU A 74 11.05 -10.76 -3.41
C GLU A 74 12.13 -10.21 -2.47
N GLU A 75 13.36 -10.37 -2.97
CA GLU A 75 14.45 -9.40 -2.99
C GLU A 75 14.19 -8.09 -2.22
N GLU A 76 14.88 -7.94 -1.08
CA GLU A 76 15.59 -6.74 -0.63
C GLU A 76 15.00 -5.37 -1.02
N VAL A 77 14.37 -4.69 -0.05
CA VAL A 77 14.44 -3.22 0.01
C VAL A 77 15.05 -2.86 1.36
N GLU A 78 16.36 -2.71 1.28
CA GLU A 78 17.24 -2.12 2.29
C GLU A 78 16.72 -0.72 2.70
N GLU A 79 16.85 -0.45 3.99
CA GLU A 79 16.73 0.84 4.66
C GLU A 79 17.24 2.03 3.82
N VAL A 80 16.36 2.97 3.45
CA VAL A 80 16.75 4.37 3.24
C VAL A 80 15.76 5.27 3.98
N VAL A 81 16.08 5.49 5.25
CA VAL A 81 15.67 6.69 5.99
C VAL A 81 16.55 7.88 5.55
N ASP A 82 15.96 9.06 5.68
CA ASP A 82 16.58 10.41 5.68
C ASP A 82 16.65 11.17 4.34
N ALA A 83 15.70 12.10 4.15
CA ALA A 83 15.98 13.51 4.45
C ALA A 83 14.76 14.39 4.17
N VAL A 84 14.20 14.98 5.24
CA VAL A 84 13.32 16.14 5.16
C VAL A 84 14.07 17.27 4.45
N SER A 85 13.73 17.55 3.19
CA SER A 85 14.18 18.78 2.55
C SER A 85 13.39 19.95 3.13
N THR A 86 13.95 20.63 4.13
CA THR A 86 13.47 21.93 4.59
C THR A 86 13.62 22.95 3.47
N ARG A 87 12.61 23.04 2.60
CA ARG A 87 12.50 24.17 1.68
C ARG A 87 12.13 25.38 2.50
N GLU A 88 13.07 26.32 2.62
CA GLU A 88 12.79 27.63 3.18
C GLU A 88 11.62 28.25 2.40
N LEU A 89 10.52 28.52 3.10
CA LEU A 89 9.42 29.30 2.58
C LEU A 89 9.97 30.71 2.35
N GLN A 90 10.21 31.09 1.10
CA GLN A 90 10.43 32.50 0.77
C GLN A 90 9.19 33.27 1.22
N PRO A 91 9.32 34.29 2.08
CA PRO A 91 8.21 35.17 2.35
C PRO A 91 7.87 35.90 1.05
N VAL A 92 6.72 35.57 0.47
CA VAL A 92 6.06 36.45 -0.50
C VAL A 92 5.68 37.71 0.27
N GLY A 93 6.51 38.74 0.16
CA GLY A 93 6.15 40.06 0.64
C GLY A 93 4.82 40.50 0.02
N PRO A 94 4.03 41.37 0.68
CA PRO A 94 2.77 41.85 0.14
C PRO A 94 3.02 42.71 -1.11
N GLY A 95 3.07 42.05 -2.26
CA GLY A 95 2.99 42.69 -3.57
C GLY A 95 1.56 43.17 -3.78
N TYR A 96 1.28 44.39 -3.34
CA TYR A 96 0.14 45.16 -3.81
C TYR A 96 0.30 45.38 -5.32
N GLY A 97 -0.21 44.42 -6.09
CA GLY A 97 -0.27 44.45 -7.55
C GLY A 97 -1.72 44.25 -7.97
N SER A 98 -2.51 45.29 -7.82
CA SER A 98 -3.78 45.47 -8.51
C SER A 98 -3.62 45.14 -10.00
N SER A 99 -4.40 44.20 -10.53
CA SER A 99 -5.13 44.35 -11.82
C SER A 99 -5.81 43.04 -12.27
N ASN A 100 -7.11 42.99 -11.99
CA ASN A 100 -8.16 42.66 -12.97
C ASN A 100 -8.03 41.34 -13.77
N TRP A 101 -8.54 40.22 -13.22
CA TRP A 101 -8.93 39.06 -14.02
C TRP A 101 -10.45 38.91 -14.06
N ARG A 102 -11.02 39.20 -15.23
CA ARG A 102 -12.37 38.79 -15.63
C ARG A 102 -12.34 37.30 -15.95
N CYS A 103 -13.25 36.56 -15.31
CA CYS A 103 -13.57 35.19 -15.68
C CYS A 103 -14.23 35.16 -17.06
N CYS A 104 -13.80 34.23 -17.91
CA CYS A 104 -14.58 33.69 -19.02
C CYS A 104 -14.83 32.21 -18.72
#